data_AF-A0AAW4IEH6-F1
#
_entry.id   AF-A0AAW4IEH6-F1
#
_cell.length_a   1.000
_cell.length_b   1.000
_cell.length_c   1.000
_cell.angle_alpha   90.00
_cell.angle_beta   90.00
_cell.angle_gamma   90.00
#
_symmetry.space_group_name_H-M   'P 1'
#
loop_
_entity.id
_entity.type
_entity.pdbx_description
1 polymer ?
#
loop_
_entity_poly.entity_id
_entity_poly.type
_entity_poly.pdbx_seq_one_letter_code
_entity_poly.pdbx_strand_id
1 'polypeptide(L)' 'MARAGIYKSEVLRARDKLLAAGRNPSIDAVREELGSGSKTTIHRYLKEIEEEEGGSAGTRVA' A
#
# COMPACT_ATOMS: atom_id res chain seq x y z
N MET A 1 5.17 16.57 -19.56
CA MET A 1 5.81 15.66 -18.58
C MET A 1 4.71 14.91 -17.87
N ALA A 2 4.54 13.61 -18.16
CA ALA A 2 3.66 12.78 -17.35
C ALA A 2 4.18 12.86 -15.92
N ARG A 3 3.39 13.40 -15.00
CA ARG A 3 3.67 13.24 -13.57
C ARG A 3 3.53 11.74 -13.33
N ALA A 4 4.61 11.00 -13.48
CA ALA A 4 4.67 9.62 -13.04
C ALA A 4 4.61 9.68 -11.52
N GLY A 5 3.39 9.84 -11.01
CA GLY A 5 3.10 9.65 -9.60
C GLY A 5 3.43 8.21 -9.23
N ILE A 6 3.64 8.00 -7.94
CA ILE A 6 3.82 6.68 -7.34
C ILE A 6 2.84 5.65 -7.90
N TYR A 7 3.30 4.41 -8.10
CA TYR A 7 2.46 3.33 -8.59
C TYR A 7 1.83 2.54 -7.43
N LYS A 8 0.66 1.93 -7.69
CA LYS A 8 0.01 1.01 -6.72
C LYS A 8 0.93 -0.14 -6.29
N SER A 9 1.73 -0.67 -7.22
CA SER A 9 2.70 -1.74 -6.94
C SER A 9 3.82 -1.30 -5.98
N GLU A 10 4.19 -0.02 -5.98
CA GLU A 10 5.16 0.52 -5.02
C GLU A 10 4.54 0.62 -3.63
N VAL A 11 3.30 1.11 -3.55
CA VAL A 11 2.52 1.15 -2.30
C VAL A 11 2.36 -0.25 -1.71
N LEU A 12 2.06 -1.25 -2.54
CA LEU A 12 1.97 -2.65 -2.15
C LEU A 12 3.27 -3.15 -1.52
N ARG A 13 4.40 -2.96 -2.21
CA ARG A 13 5.72 -3.39 -1.70
C ARG A 13 6.07 -2.70 -0.37
N ALA A 14 5.82 -1.41 -0.27
CA ALA A 14 6.08 -0.65 0.95
C ALA A 14 5.21 -1.16 2.12
N ARG A 15 3.92 -1.39 1.87
CA ARG A 15 2.99 -1.99 2.83
C ARG A 15 3.48 -3.37 3.29
N ASP A 16 3.83 -4.25 2.36
CA ASP A 16 4.26 -5.62 2.66
C ASP A 16 5.56 -5.63 3.48
N LYS A 17 6.49 -4.73 3.15
CA LYS A 17 7.74 -4.55 3.91
C LYS A 17 7.48 -4.06 5.34
N LEU A 18 6.54 -3.14 5.53
CA LEU A 18 6.12 -2.68 6.86
C LEU A 18 5.47 -3.81 7.66
N LEU A 19 4.58 -4.58 7.04
CA LEU A 19 3.95 -5.76 7.66
C LEU A 19 4.99 -6.82 8.05
N ALA A 20 5.95 -7.12 7.16
CA ALA A 20 7.04 -8.04 7.45
C ALA A 20 7.96 -7.55 8.57
N ALA A 21 8.12 -6.23 8.72
CA ALA A 21 8.85 -5.61 9.81
C ALA A 21 8.03 -5.51 11.12
N GLY A 22 6.78 -6.02 11.15
CA GLY A 22 5.88 -5.91 12.30
C GLY A 22 5.39 -4.49 12.58
N ARG A 23 5.50 -3.58 11.59
CA ARG A 23 5.01 -2.21 11.67
C ARG A 23 3.64 -2.11 11.01
N ASN A 24 2.77 -1.27 11.59
CA ASN A 24 1.46 -1.00 11.00
C ASN A 24 1.63 -0.17 9.71
N PRO A 25 1.16 -0.65 8.54
CA PRO A 25 1.27 0.07 7.28
C PRO A 25 0.26 1.23 7.22
N SER A 26 0.60 2.36 7.85
CA SER A 26 -0.17 3.61 7.76
C SER A 26 0.24 4.45 6.54
N ILE A 27 -0.60 5.41 6.15
CA ILE A 27 -0.30 6.34 5.05
C ILE A 27 1.07 7.01 5.25
N ASP A 28 1.37 7.45 6.47
CA ASP A 28 2.62 8.13 6.78
C ASP A 28 3.82 7.16 6.76
N ALA A 29 3.67 5.94 7.28
CA ALA A 29 4.72 4.93 7.24
C ALA A 29 5.04 4.48 5.81
N VAL A 30 4.01 4.28 4.98
CA VAL A 30 4.17 3.96 3.56
C VAL A 30 4.79 5.12 2.81
N ARG A 31 4.42 6.36 3.14
CA ARG A 31 5.04 7.55 2.53
C ARG A 31 6.50 7.72 2.93
N GLU A 32 6.85 7.41 4.17
CA GLU A 32 8.23 7.41 4.66
C GLU A 32 9.07 6.37 3.91
N GLU A 33 8.53 5.15 3.75
CA GLU A 33 9.19 4.07 2.98
C GLU A 33 9.36 4.42 1.50
N LEU A 34 8.34 5.03 0.87
CA LEU A 34 8.38 5.43 -0.54
C LEU A 34 9.18 6.71 -0.79
N GLY A 35 9.39 7.55 0.23
CA GLY A 35 9.99 8.89 0.13
C GLY A 35 9.21 9.92 -0.70
N SER A 36 8.14 9.50 -1.39
CA SER A 36 7.35 10.34 -2.29
C SER A 36 5.87 9.92 -2.33
N GLY A 37 5.05 10.73 -2.98
CA GLY A 37 3.61 10.52 -3.07
C GLY A 37 2.80 11.43 -2.14
N SER A 38 1.59 11.74 -2.57
CA SER A 38 0.62 12.46 -1.76
C SER A 38 -0.11 11.50 -0.83
N LYS A 39 -0.51 11.99 0.35
CA LYS A 39 -1.31 11.21 1.30
C LYS A 39 -2.60 10.67 0.67
N THR A 40 -3.22 11.45 -0.22
CA THR A 40 -4.46 11.06 -0.92
C THR A 40 -4.25 9.93 -1.92
N THR A 41 -3.14 9.93 -2.67
CA THR A 41 -2.82 8.85 -3.62
C THR A 41 -2.47 7.57 -2.88
N ILE A 42 -1.65 7.66 -1.82
CA ILE A 42 -1.29 6.50 -0.99
C ILE A 42 -2.54 5.91 -0.33
N HIS A 43 -3.41 6.74 0.24
CA HIS A 43 -4.67 6.28 0.83
C HIS A 43 -5.56 5.55 -0.19
N ARG A 44 -5.71 6.10 -1.39
CA ARG A 44 -6.48 5.46 -2.47
C ARG A 44 -5.91 4.08 -2.80
N TYR A 45 -4.60 4.00 -3.03
CA TYR A 45 -3.97 2.73 -3.38
C TYR A 45 -4.00 1.72 -2.24
N LEU A 46 -3.78 2.13 -0.99
CA LEU A 46 -3.92 1.22 0.15
C LEU A 46 -5.32 0.62 0.21
N LYS A 47 -6.37 1.43 0.07
CA LYS A 47 -7.76 0.96 0.03
C LYS A 47 -8.02 0.01 -1.14
N GLU A 48 -7.56 0.36 -2.34
CA GLU A 48 -7.72 -0.51 -3.52
C GLU A 48 -6.95 -1.84 -3.36
N ILE A 49 -5.82 -1.85 -2.65
CA ILE A 49 -5.10 -3.10 -2.34
C ILE A 49 -5.88 -3.88 -1.28
N GLU A 50 -6.37 -3.23 -0.23
CA GLU A 50 -7.21 -3.88 0.80
C GLU A 50 -8.51 -4.43 0.22
N GLU A 51 -9.08 -3.82 -0.81
CA GLU A 51 -10.26 -4.33 -1.51
C GLU A 51 -9.92 -5.53 -2.40
N GLU A 52 -8.81 -5.48 -3.15
CA GLU A 52 -8.33 -6.60 -3.97
C GLU A 52 -7.89 -7.80 -3.10
N GLU A 53 -7.21 -7.54 -2.00
CA GLU A 53 -6.82 -8.56 -1.04
C GLU A 53 -7.99 -8.96 -0.13
N GLY A 54 -8.89 -8.07 0.25
CA GLY A 54 -10.10 -8.41 1.01
C GLY A 54 -11.05 -9.32 0.21
N GLY A 55 -11.05 -9.20 -1.12
CA GLY A 55 -11.73 -10.13 -2.02
C GLY A 55 -10.99 -11.46 -2.25
N SER A 56 -9.66 -11.51 -2.04
CA SER A 56 -8.82 -12.68 -2.33
C SER A 56 -8.34 -13.44 -1.08
N ALA A 57 -8.23 -12.77 0.06
CA ALA A 57 -7.73 -13.26 1.34
C ALA A 57 -8.85 -13.69 2.30
N GLY A 58 -10.12 -13.57 1.88
CA GLY A 58 -11.27 -14.20 2.53
C GLY A 58 -11.33 -15.73 2.35
N THR A 59 -10.49 -16.31 1.49
CA THR A 59 -10.40 -17.77 1.29
C THR A 59 -9.07 -18.30 1.80
N ARG A 60 -8.84 -18.19 3.11
CA ARG A 60 -8.04 -19.21 3.81
C ARG A 60 -9.03 -20.15 4.50
N VAL A 61 -9.63 -21.01 3.68
CA VAL A 61 -10.26 -22.25 4.12
C VAL A 61 -9.17 -23.22 4.55
N ALA A 62 -9.19 -23.61 5.82
CA ALA A 62 -8.90 -24.94 6.36
C ALA A 62 -8.99 -24.88 7.89
#